data_AF-A0A5B9CYW7-F1
#
_entry.id   AF-A0A5B9CYW7-F1
#
_cell.length_a   1.000
_cell.length_b   1.000
_cell.length_c   1.000
_cell.angle_alpha   90.00
_cell.angle_beta   90.00
_cell.angle_gamma   90.00
#
_symmetry.space_group_name_H-M   'P 1'
#
loop_
_entity.id
_entity.type
_entity.pdbx_description
1 polymer ?
#
loop_
_entity_poly.entity_id
_entity_poly.type
_entity_poly.pdbx_seq_one_letter_code
_entity_poly.pdbx_strand_id
1 'polypeptide(L)'
;MKIPEKRVVVELEDMSLDLLCFQHAMAVLGDRSQVGLLNGYCEATLEANPEIAKYGPILPRGLTVILPEFIPQEKNRVVKRLWD
;
A
#
# COMPACT_ATOMS: atom_id res chain seq x y z
N MET A 1 -6.69 -2.10 13.23
CA MET A 1 -7.42 -1.06 12.46
C MET A 1 -7.54 -1.50 11.01
N LYS A 2 -8.61 -1.09 10.32
CA LYS A 2 -8.91 -1.48 8.94
C LYS A 2 -8.63 -0.31 7.99
N ILE A 3 -8.04 -0.59 6.84
CA ILE A 3 -7.86 0.37 5.75
C ILE A 3 -9.07 0.23 4.81
N PRO A 4 -9.90 1.27 4.60
CA PRO A 4 -11.06 1.20 3.73
C PRO A 4 -10.66 1.16 2.25
N GLU A 5 -11.55 0.67 1.38
CA GLU A 5 -11.35 0.82 -0.06
C GLU A 5 -11.36 2.31 -0.46
N LYS A 6 -10.51 2.68 -1.42
CA LYS A 6 -10.49 4.03 -2.02
C LYS A 6 -10.11 3.97 -3.49
N ARG A 7 -10.82 4.72 -4.33
CA ARG A 7 -10.40 5.00 -5.71
C ARG A 7 -9.62 6.29 -5.75
N VAL A 8 -8.46 6.28 -6.40
CA VAL A 8 -7.59 7.44 -6.54
C VAL A 8 -7.14 7.60 -7.98
N VAL A 9 -6.96 8.85 -8.39
CA VAL A 9 -6.31 9.19 -9.66
C VAL A 9 -4.88 9.60 -9.35
N VAL A 10 -3.93 9.13 -10.15
CA VAL A 10 -2.52 9.53 -10.02
C VAL A 10 -2.37 10.97 -10.53
N GLU A 11 -2.25 11.93 -9.60
CA GLU A 11 -2.17 13.36 -9.92
C GLU A 11 -0.75 13.85 -10.19
N LEU A 12 0.26 13.21 -9.58
CA LEU A 12 1.66 13.63 -9.67
C LEU A 12 2.46 12.76 -10.64
N GLU A 13 3.45 13.38 -11.26
CA GLU A 13 4.52 12.67 -11.95
C GLU A 13 5.40 11.93 -10.93
N ASP A 14 6.08 10.86 -11.35
CA ASP A 14 6.95 10.02 -10.52
C ASP A 14 6.26 9.28 -9.35
N MET A 15 4.95 9.08 -9.42
CA MET A 15 4.21 8.33 -8.41
C MET A 15 4.41 6.82 -8.57
N SER A 16 4.92 6.13 -7.54
CA SER A 16 4.98 4.66 -7.53
C SER A 16 3.75 4.06 -6.84
N LEU A 17 3.49 2.77 -7.12
CA LEU A 17 2.44 2.02 -6.44
C LEU A 17 2.69 1.98 -4.92
N ASP A 18 3.93 1.69 -4.50
CA ASP A 18 4.32 1.63 -3.10
C ASP A 18 4.05 2.94 -2.38
N LEU A 19 4.38 4.08 -3.02
CA LEU A 19 4.14 5.40 -2.44
C LEU A 19 2.64 5.69 -2.33
N LEU A 20 1.86 5.33 -3.34
CA LEU A 20 0.40 5.49 -3.33
C LEU A 20 -0.24 4.68 -2.18
N CYS A 21 0.16 3.42 -2.03
CA CYS A 21 -0.32 2.55 -0.96
C CYS A 21 0.10 3.08 0.41
N PHE A 22 1.36 3.50 0.56
CA PHE A 22 1.88 4.08 1.79
C PHE A 22 1.13 5.36 2.20
N GLN A 23 0.93 6.30 1.28
CA GLN A 23 0.23 7.56 1.54
C GLN A 23 -1.21 7.31 1.99
N HIS A 24 -1.90 6.38 1.34
CA HIS A 24 -3.26 6.01 1.73
C HIS A 24 -3.32 5.37 3.12
N ALA A 25 -2.45 4.40 3.38
CA ALA A 25 -2.38 3.75 4.68
C ALA A 25 -2.00 4.74 5.79
N MET A 26 -1.06 5.66 5.53
CA MET A 26 -0.70 6.74 6.46
C MET A 26 -1.87 7.67 6.77
N ALA A 27 -2.66 8.05 5.76
CA ALA A 27 -3.82 8.90 5.94
C ALA A 27 -4.91 8.26 6.83
N VAL A 28 -4.99 6.92 6.85
CA VAL A 28 -5.99 6.18 7.61
C VAL A 28 -5.49 5.78 9.00
N LEU A 29 -4.29 5.23 9.09
CA LEU A 29 -3.74 4.70 10.35
C LEU A 29 -3.02 5.76 11.18
N GLY A 30 -2.50 6.82 10.57
CA GLY A 30 -1.81 7.92 11.26
C GLY A 30 -0.48 7.56 11.94
N ASP A 31 -0.07 6.29 11.91
CA ASP A 31 1.14 5.79 12.57
C ASP A 31 2.11 5.17 11.54
N ARG A 32 3.26 5.81 11.39
CA ARG A 32 4.32 5.38 10.46
C ARG A 32 4.87 3.99 10.77
N SER A 33 4.96 3.64 12.05
CA SER A 33 5.42 2.31 12.45
C SER A 33 4.41 1.27 12.00
N GLN A 34 3.11 1.49 12.23
CA GLN A 34 2.08 0.54 11.79
C GLN A 34 2.04 0.37 10.27
N VAL A 35 2.13 1.48 9.52
CA VAL A 35 2.13 1.45 8.06
C VAL A 35 3.36 0.72 7.52
N GLY A 36 4.55 0.97 8.08
CA GLY A 36 5.78 0.29 7.68
C GLY A 36 5.80 -1.21 7.99
N LEU A 37 4.85 -1.70 8.81
CA LEU A 37 4.70 -3.12 9.13
C LEU A 37 3.63 -3.83 8.29
N LEU A 38 2.91 -3.10 7.44
CA LEU A 38 1.95 -3.69 6.51
C LEU A 38 2.67 -4.64 5.55
N ASN A 39 2.11 -5.83 5.39
CA ASN A 39 2.65 -6.87 4.53
C ASN A 39 1.50 -7.41 3.67
N GLY A 40 1.63 -7.37 2.35
CA GLY A 40 0.57 -7.81 1.43
C GLY A 40 -0.32 -6.69 0.88
N TYR A 41 -0.18 -5.43 1.31
CA TYR A 41 -1.09 -4.37 0.88
C TYR A 41 -0.84 -3.92 -0.57
N CYS A 42 0.42 -3.82 -0.98
CA CYS A 42 0.77 -3.53 -2.39
C CYS A 42 0.32 -4.68 -3.30
N GLU A 43 0.52 -5.91 -2.87
CA GLU A 43 0.12 -7.13 -3.60
C GLU A 43 -1.40 -7.19 -3.78
N ALA A 44 -2.17 -6.95 -2.71
CA ALA A 44 -3.63 -6.85 -2.81
C ALA A 44 -4.06 -5.73 -3.77
N THR A 45 -3.31 -4.62 -3.81
CA THR A 45 -3.57 -3.53 -4.75
C THR A 45 -3.26 -3.94 -6.19
N LEU A 46 -2.20 -4.71 -6.44
CA LEU A 46 -1.92 -5.27 -7.77
C LEU A 46 -2.98 -6.28 -8.21
N GLU A 47 -3.46 -7.13 -7.31
CA GLU A 47 -4.54 -8.08 -7.60
C GLU A 47 -5.84 -7.37 -7.99
N ALA A 48 -6.15 -6.24 -7.35
CA ALA A 48 -7.31 -5.41 -7.68
C ALA A 48 -7.14 -4.60 -8.98
N ASN A 49 -5.91 -4.42 -9.47
CA ASN A 49 -5.59 -3.62 -10.67
C ASN A 49 -4.51 -4.32 -11.51
N PRO A 50 -4.81 -5.50 -12.09
CA PRO A 50 -3.81 -6.31 -12.80
C PRO A 50 -3.18 -5.57 -13.99
N GLU A 51 -3.87 -4.60 -14.57
CA GLU A 51 -3.37 -3.77 -15.66
C GLU A 51 -2.22 -2.85 -15.26
N ILE A 52 -2.00 -2.60 -13.96
CA ILE A 52 -0.93 -1.71 -13.48
C ILE A 52 0.46 -2.29 -13.79
N ALA A 53 0.59 -3.61 -13.77
CA ALA A 53 1.88 -4.30 -13.95
C ALA A 53 2.58 -3.97 -15.28
N LYS A 54 1.85 -3.48 -16.30
CA LYS A 54 2.41 -3.12 -17.61
C LYS A 54 3.14 -1.77 -17.63
N TYR A 55 2.93 -0.90 -16.64
CA TYR A 55 3.47 0.47 -16.63
C TYR A 55 4.87 0.58 -16.01
N GLY A 56 5.36 -0.48 -15.36
CA GLY A 56 6.64 -0.46 -14.65
C GLY A 56 6.53 0.20 -13.26
N PRO A 57 7.66 0.67 -12.69
CA PRO A 57 7.71 1.14 -11.30
C PRO A 57 7.04 2.51 -11.07
N ILE A 58 6.89 3.31 -12.12
CA ILE A 58 6.29 4.65 -12.07
C ILE A 58 4.95 4.61 -12.80
N LEU A 59 3.91 5.06 -12.11
CA LEU A 59 2.56 5.09 -12.62
C LEU A 59 2.35 6.33 -13.50
N PRO A 60 1.67 6.19 -14.66
CA PRO A 60 1.34 7.33 -15.49
C PRO A 60 0.31 8.23 -14.80
N ARG A 61 0.49 9.55 -14.93
CA ARG A 61 -0.48 10.54 -14.47
C ARG A 61 -1.84 10.32 -15.14
N GLY A 62 -2.92 10.47 -14.37
CA GLY A 62 -4.29 10.24 -14.81
C GLY A 62 -4.74 8.78 -14.73
N LEU A 63 -3.86 7.85 -14.37
CA LEU A 63 -4.25 6.47 -14.11
C LEU A 63 -5.17 6.41 -12.88
N THR A 64 -6.31 5.72 -13.02
CA THR A 64 -7.18 5.40 -11.89
C THR A 64 -6.74 4.10 -11.25
N VAL A 65 -6.55 4.11 -9.94
CA VAL A 65 -6.13 2.95 -9.14
C VAL A 65 -7.17 2.69 -8.05
N ILE A 66 -7.56 1.43 -7.90
CA ILE A 66 -8.42 0.94 -6.84
C ILE A 66 -7.52 0.47 -5.68
N LEU A 67 -7.50 1.22 -4.59
CA LEU A 67 -6.85 0.80 -3.35
C LEU A 67 -7.85 -0.07 -2.60
N PRO A 68 -7.63 -1.38 -2.45
CA PRO A 68 -8.61 -2.27 -1.87
C PRO A 68 -8.75 -2.02 -0.37
N GLU A 69 -9.89 -2.47 0.15
CA GLU A 69 -10.06 -2.65 1.57
C GLU A 69 -9.05 -3.66 2.11
N PHE A 70 -8.38 -3.33 3.21
CA PHE A 70 -7.31 -4.17 3.76
C PHE A 70 -7.34 -4.22 5.28
N ILE A 71 -7.23 -5.44 5.81
CA ILE A 71 -7.11 -5.70 7.25
C ILE A 71 -5.69 -6.21 7.50
N PRO A 72 -4.83 -5.41 8.15
CA PRO A 72 -3.49 -5.84 8.51
C PRO A 72 -3.57 -7.08 9.39
N GLN A 73 -2.83 -8.13 9.03
CA GLN A 73 -2.71 -9.27 9.93
C GLN A 73 -1.79 -8.92 11.10
N GLU A 74 -2.33 -9.00 12.31
CA GLU A 74 -1.53 -8.93 13.54
C GLU A 74 -0.63 -10.16 13.61
N LYS A 75 0.61 -10.01 13.16
CA LYS A 75 1.64 -11.00 13.49
C LYS A 75 1.97 -10.80 14.97
N ASN A 76 1.70 -11.80 15.80
CA ASN A 76 2.32 -11.97 17.11
C ASN A 76 3.84 -12.07 16.88
N ARG A 77 4.51 -10.91 16.81
CA ARG A 77 5.93 -10.83 16.58
C ARG A 77 6.62 -11.20 17.89
N VAL A 78 7.10 -12.43 17.96
CA VAL A 78 8.21 -12.75 18.85
C VAL A 78 9.39 -11.93 18.35
N VAL A 79 9.69 -10.82 19.03
CA VAL A 79 10.87 -10.00 18.75
C VAL A 79 12.10 -10.86 19.05
N LYS A 80 12.74 -11.38 18.01
CA LYS A 80 14.06 -12.00 18.13
C LYS A 80 15.11 -10.92 17.92
N ARG A 81 16.07 -10.81 18.84
CA ARG A 81 17.25 -9.98 18.58
C ARG A 81 18.15 -10.71 17.61
N LEU A 82 18.85 -9.95 16.76
CA LEU A 82 19.75 -10.50 15.74
C LEU A 82 20.96 -11.24 16.32
N TRP A 83 21.25 -11.05 17.61
CA TRP A 83 22.39 -11.62 18.31
C TRP A 83 22.00 -12.56 19.46
N ASP A 84 20.71 -12.92 19.57
CA ASP A 84 20.23 -13.97 20.48
C ASP A 84 20.13 -15.31 19.72
#